data_AF-A0A968PSY0-F1
#
_entry.id   AF-A0A968PSY0-F1
#
_cell.length_a   1.000
_cell.length_b   1.000
_cell.length_c   1.000
_cell.angle_alpha   90.00
_cell.angle_beta   90.00
_cell.angle_gamma   90.00
#
_symmetry.space_group_name_H-M   'P 1'
#
loop_
_entity.id
_entity.type
_entity.pdbx_description
1 polymer ?
#
loop_
_entity_poly.entity_id
_entity_poly.type
_entity_poly.pdbx_seq_one_letter_code
_entity_poly.pdbx_strand_id
1 'polypeptide(L)' 'MAQFWERWVSAAFLHAYLKAADHANFLPKSQQELQVLLDSYLLEKMLYSLSCELNSRPDWVEIPLRRILLEIGN' A
#
# COMPACT_ATOMS: atom_id res chain seq x y z
N MET A 1 -15.29 0.98 -10.94
CA MET A 1 -16.13 0.59 -9.79
C MET A 1 -15.31 -0.08 -8.69
N ALA A 2 -14.57 -1.17 -8.96
CA ALA A 2 -13.72 -1.83 -7.95
C ALA A 2 -12.66 -0.91 -7.31
N GLN A 3 -11.93 -0.12 -8.11
CA GLN A 3 -10.91 0.83 -7.60
C GLN A 3 -11.49 1.97 -6.75
N PHE A 4 -12.75 2.35 -6.97
CA PHE A 4 -13.37 3.41 -6.17
C PHE A 4 -13.77 2.86 -4.80
N TRP A 5 -14.39 1.68 -4.80
CA TRP A 5 -14.76 0.98 -3.56
C TRP A 5 -13.54 0.64 -2.72
N GLU A 6 -12.48 0.12 -3.35
CA GLU A 6 -11.22 -0.21 -2.68
C GLU A 6 -10.60 1.03 -2.02
N ARG A 7 -10.42 2.13 -2.74
CA ARG A 7 -9.93 3.40 -2.16
C ARG A 7 -10.80 3.89 -1.01
N TRP A 8 -12.12 3.82 -1.14
CA TRP A 8 -13.03 4.28 -0.09
C TRP A 8 -12.93 3.43 1.18
N VAL A 9 -12.90 2.10 1.04
CA VAL A 9 -12.75 1.18 2.18
C VAL A 9 -11.37 1.34 2.82
N SER A 10 -10.31 1.46 2.03
CA SER A 10 -8.94 1.69 2.51
C SER A 10 -8.85 2.99 3.32
N ALA A 11 -9.46 4.08 2.85
CA ALA A 11 -9.52 5.34 3.58
C ALA A 11 -10.34 5.24 4.88
N ALA A 12 -11.49 4.59 4.84
CA ALA A 12 -12.34 4.39 6.02
C ALA A 12 -11.64 3.54 7.09
N PHE A 13 -10.96 2.47 6.69
CA PHE A 13 -10.17 1.64 7.58
C PHE A 13 -9.02 2.43 8.21
N LEU A 14 -8.21 3.11 7.40
CA LEU A 14 -7.05 3.86 7.89
C LEU A 14 -7.46 4.94 8.89
N HIS A 15 -8.54 5.66 8.60
CA HIS A 15 -9.08 6.65 9.52
C HIS A 15 -9.50 6.03 10.86
N ALA A 16 -10.25 4.93 10.84
CA ALA A 16 -10.69 4.26 12.05
C ALA A 16 -9.52 3.67 12.85
N TYR A 17 -8.53 3.10 12.16
CA TYR A 17 -7.32 2.56 12.77
C TYR A 17 -6.52 3.64 13.50
N LEU A 18 -6.23 4.76 12.84
CA LEU A 18 -5.48 5.86 13.44
C LEU A 18 -6.22 6.44 14.65
N LYS A 19 -7.55 6.56 14.57
CA LYS A 19 -8.36 6.99 15.72
C LYS A 19 -8.30 6.01 16.89
N ALA A 20 -8.30 4.70 16.63
CA ALA A 20 -8.22 3.69 17.67
C ALA A 20 -6.82 3.57 18.28
N ALA A 21 -5.77 3.82 17.49
CA ALA A 21 -4.37 3.70 17.87
C ALA A 21 -3.71 5.02 18.27
N ASP A 22 -4.46 6.12 18.38
CA ASP A 22 -3.99 7.50 18.56
C ASP A 22 -2.97 7.68 19.73
N HIS A 23 -3.04 6.84 20.76
CA HIS A 23 -2.17 6.89 21.94
C HIS A 23 -1.11 5.78 21.96
N ALA A 24 -0.97 5.04 20.87
CA ALA A 24 -0.05 3.92 20.80
C ALA A 24 1.37 4.40 20.50
N ASN A 25 2.34 3.90 21.27
CA ASN A 25 3.75 4.28 21.14
C ASN A 25 4.41 3.84 19.80
N PHE A 26 3.74 3.00 19.02
CA PHE A 26 4.23 2.54 17.72
C PHE A 26 3.82 3.46 16.55
N LEU A 27 2.90 4.40 16.76
CA LEU A 27 2.54 5.36 15.73
C LEU A 27 3.57 6.50 15.69
N PRO A 28 3.98 6.94 14.49
CA PRO A 28 4.76 8.16 14.34
C PRO A 28 3.99 9.38 14.88
N LYS A 29 4.74 10.37 15.37
CA LYS A 29 4.15 11.55 16.00
C LYS A 29 3.76 12.63 14.99
N SER A 30 4.35 12.59 13.79
CA SER A 30 4.05 13.52 12.71
C SER A 30 3.33 12.81 11.57
N GLN A 31 2.47 13.57 10.88
CA GLN A 31 1.77 13.09 9.69
C GLN A 31 2.77 12.74 8.56
N GLN A 32 3.88 13.46 8.46
CA GLN A 32 4.92 13.21 7.46
C GLN A 32 5.61 11.87 7.69
N GLU A 33 6.00 11.54 8.93
CA GLU A 33 6.59 10.24 9.25
C GLU A 33 5.58 9.10 9.02
N LEU A 34 4.30 9.34 9.37
CA LEU A 34 3.23 8.37 9.11
C LEU A 34 3.06 8.11 7.60
N GLN A 35 3.10 9.16 6.78
CA GLN A 35 3.05 9.06 5.32
C GLN A 35 4.22 8.21 4.80
N VAL A 36 5.46 8.55 5.19
CA VAL A 36 6.67 7.80 4.79
C VAL A 36 6.59 6.33 5.19
N LEU A 37 6.10 6.05 6.41
CA LEU A 37 5.93 4.68 6.90
C LEU A 37 4.93 3.90 6.04
N LEU A 38 3.75 4.49 5.77
CA LEU A 38 2.70 3.87 4.98
C LEU A 38 3.16 3.63 3.53
N ASP A 39 3.78 4.62 2.89
CA ASP A 39 4.29 4.52 1.53
C ASP A 39 5.36 3.41 1.43
N SER A 40 6.24 3.31 2.44
CA SER A 40 7.27 2.27 2.50
C SER A 40 6.67 0.86 2.60
N TYR A 41 5.66 0.67 3.46
CA TYR A 41 4.98 -0.62 3.60
C TYR A 41 4.18 -1.01 2.34
N LEU A 42 3.53 -0.04 1.70
CA LEU A 42 2.82 -0.28 0.45
C LEU A 42 3.78 -0.70 -0.66
N LEU A 43 4.93 -0.02 -0.77
CA LEU A 43 5.99 -0.39 -1.70
C LEU A 43 6.52 -1.81 -1.44
N GLU A 44 6.80 -2.16 -0.18
CA GLU A 44 7.26 -3.51 0.19
C GLU A 44 6.23 -4.57 -0.18
N LYS A 45 4.95 -4.34 0.12
CA LYS A 45 3.85 -5.25 -0.25
C LYS A 45 3.76 -5.43 -1.76
N MET A 46 3.95 -4.37 -2.53
CA MET A 46 3.94 -4.42 -4.00
C MET A 46 5.13 -5.24 -4.53
N LEU A 47 6.32 -5.04 -3.98
CA LEU A 47 7.51 -5.82 -4.33
C LEU A 47 7.33 -7.31 -3.97
N TYR A 48 6.79 -7.61 -2.80
CA TYR A 48 6.49 -8.99 -2.40
C TYR A 48 5.50 -9.65 -3.36
N SER A 49 4.43 -8.95 -3.73
CA SER A 49 3.45 -9.43 -4.71
C SER A 49 4.09 -9.68 -6.07
N LEU A 50 4.96 -8.78 -6.53
CA LEU A 50 5.72 -8.95 -7.78
C LEU A 50 6.60 -10.20 -7.71
N SER A 51 7.39 -10.37 -6.65
CA SER A 51 8.24 -11.55 -6.48
C SER A 51 7.44 -12.85 -6.45
N CYS A 52 6.28 -12.87 -5.79
CA CYS A 52 5.39 -14.04 -5.80
C CYS A 52 4.85 -14.35 -7.21
N GLU A 53 4.47 -13.32 -7.97
CA GLU A 53 3.95 -13.47 -9.33
C GLU A 53 5.05 -13.95 -10.29
N LEU A 54 6.26 -13.39 -10.19
CA LEU A 54 7.44 -13.81 -10.95
C LEU A 54 7.81 -15.27 -10.67
N ASN A 55 7.79 -15.69 -9.41
CA ASN A 55 8.07 -17.07 -9.03
C ASN A 55 6.98 -18.05 -9.50
N SER A 56 5.76 -17.56 -9.71
CA SER A 56 4.62 -18.40 -10.11
C SER A 56 4.43 -18.49 -11.62
N ARG A 57 4.74 -17.41 -12.38
CA ARG A 57 4.56 -17.31 -13.84
C ARG A 57 5.58 -16.34 -14.47
N PRO A 58 6.80 -16.82 -14.77
CA PRO A 58 7.89 -15.96 -15.24
C PRO A 58 7.64 -15.29 -16.60
N ASP A 59 6.71 -15.76 -17.42
CA ASP A 59 6.46 -15.20 -18.76
C ASP A 59 5.64 -13.89 -18.76
N TRP A 60 5.10 -13.44 -17.61
CA TRP A 60 4.12 -12.33 -17.53
C TRP A 60 4.64 -11.07 -16.81
N VAL A 61 5.96 -10.88 -16.74
CA VAL A 61 6.65 -9.81 -15.98
C VAL A 61 6.20 -8.37 -16.31
N GLU A 62 5.80 -8.09 -17.55
CA GLU A 62 5.40 -6.73 -17.97
C GLU A 62 4.13 -6.21 -17.26
N ILE A 63 3.20 -7.10 -16.92
CA ILE A 63 1.90 -6.72 -16.37
C ILE A 63 2.02 -6.17 -14.93
N PRO A 64 2.68 -6.86 -13.97
CA PRO A 64 2.82 -6.35 -12.62
C PRO A 64 3.78 -5.14 -12.53
N LEU A 65 4.79 -5.04 -13.40
CA LEU A 65 5.64 -3.83 -13.46
C LEU A 65 4.84 -2.57 -13.84
N ARG A 66 3.94 -2.67 -14.83
CA ARG A 66 3.06 -1.56 -15.21
C ARG A 66 2.11 -1.16 -14.08
N ARG A 67 1.69 -2.13 -13.26
CA ARG A 67 0.84 -1.90 -12.09
C ARG A 67 1.57 -1.14 -10.99
N ILE A 68 2.85 -1.46 -10.75
CA ILE A 68 3.69 -0.75 -9.78
C ILE A 68 3.90 0.71 -10.20
N LEU A 69 4.18 0.95 -11.47
CA LEU A 69 4.35 2.32 -12.00
C LEU A 69 3.08 3.17 -11.90
N LEU A 70 1.89 2.55 -12.03
CA LEU A 70 0.61 3.24 -11.87
C LEU A 70 0.28 3.60 -10.41
N GLU A 71 0.66 2.75 -9.46
CA GLU A 71 0.43 2.99 -8.02
C GLU A 71 1.42 4.01 -7.43
N ILE A 72 2.64 4.11 -7.96
CA ILE A 72 3.65 5.09 -7.51
C ILE A 72 3.42 6.49 -8.11
N GLY A 73 2.75 6.57 -9.26
CA GLY A 73 2.59 7.81 -10.03
C GLY A 73 1.37 8.67 -9.68
N ASN A 74 0.57 8.30 -8.68
CA ASN A 74 -0.71 8.93 -8.34
C ASN A 74 -0.87 9.09 -6.82
#